data_AF-A0A1F3AFB2-F1
#
_entry.id   AF-A0A1F3AFB2-F1
#
_cell.length_a   1.000
_cell.length_b   1.000
_cell.length_c   1.000
_cell.angle_alpha   90.00
_cell.angle_beta   90.00
_cell.angle_gamma   90.00
#
_symmetry.space_group_name_H-M   'P 1'
#
loop_
_entity.id
_entity.type
_entity.pdbx_description
1 polymer ?
#
loop_
_entity_poly.entity_id
_entity_poly.type
_entity_poly.pdbx_seq_one_letter_code
_entity_poly.pdbx_strand_id
1 'polypeptide(L)'
;MAPMLLVSGVAIGVLGSLTLILHDKTFFYMKPTIVYLMFAMTLAGGLATGRNFLRTLFDGALHLPDAAWRTLTRRYVVFFALLAVANEIAWRYLTRDCDLTAAAACAGEAQWVNLKIWGFTAINVLFAIAQAPFLARHVIEQPKADQSPSAGLE
;
A
#
# COMPACT_ATOMS: atom_id res chain seq x y z
N MET A 1 -13.71 39.60 -0.87
CA MET A 1 -13.16 38.26 -1.21
C MET A 1 -11.74 38.06 -0.66
N ALA A 2 -11.50 38.29 0.63
CA ALA A 2 -10.16 38.14 1.23
C ALA A 2 -10.10 37.74 2.72
N PRO A 3 -11.10 37.99 3.59
CA PRO A 3 -10.92 37.70 5.02
C PRO A 3 -10.94 36.20 5.31
N MET A 4 -11.77 35.42 4.60
CA MET A 4 -11.86 33.97 4.80
C MET A 4 -10.61 33.23 4.30
N LEU A 5 -9.94 33.72 3.26
CA LEU A 5 -8.68 33.17 2.75
C LEU A 5 -7.49 33.51 3.66
N LEU A 6 -7.44 34.73 4.20
CA LEU A 6 -6.43 35.12 5.17
C LEU A 6 -6.58 34.36 6.49
N VAL A 7 -7.80 34.23 7.00
CA VAL A 7 -8.08 33.45 8.22
C VAL A 7 -7.75 31.97 8.01
N SER A 8 -8.13 31.39 6.87
CA SER A 8 -7.76 30.01 6.53
C SER A 8 -6.26 29.85 6.36
N GLY A 9 -5.58 30.79 5.71
CA GLY A 9 -4.14 30.76 5.48
C GLY A 9 -3.33 30.91 6.77
N VAL A 10 -3.75 31.79 7.67
CA VAL A 10 -3.15 31.94 9.01
C VAL A 10 -3.47 30.74 9.88
N ALA A 11 -4.69 30.20 9.83
CA ALA A 11 -5.03 28.98 10.55
C ALA A 11 -4.22 27.78 10.05
N ILE A 12 -4.05 27.60 8.73
CA ILE A 12 -3.20 26.57 8.13
C ILE A 12 -1.73 26.84 8.45
N GLY A 13 -1.29 28.08 8.46
CA GLY A 13 0.07 28.48 8.82
C GLY A 13 0.38 28.16 10.27
N VAL A 14 -0.51 28.53 11.20
CA VAL A 14 -0.38 28.30 12.65
C VAL A 14 -0.59 26.83 12.99
N LEU A 15 -1.64 26.17 12.48
CA LEU A 15 -1.80 24.73 12.68
C LEU A 15 -0.68 23.95 12.01
N GLY A 16 -0.21 24.34 10.82
CA GLY A 16 0.88 23.67 10.10
C GLY A 16 2.22 23.83 10.81
N SER A 17 2.55 25.04 11.29
CA SER A 17 3.78 25.30 12.06
C SER A 17 3.70 24.74 13.48
N LEU A 18 2.54 24.75 14.14
CA LEU A 18 2.35 24.12 15.43
C LEU A 18 2.39 22.59 15.33
N THR A 19 1.90 21.99 14.23
CA THR A 19 2.11 20.56 13.96
C THR A 19 3.62 20.30 13.81
N LEU A 20 4.36 21.11 13.06
CA LEU A 20 5.84 21.05 12.94
C LEU A 20 6.59 21.16 14.28
N ILE A 21 6.08 21.94 15.23
CA ILE A 21 6.72 22.17 16.54
C ILE A 21 6.33 21.09 17.58
N LEU A 22 5.13 20.50 17.46
CA LEU A 22 4.68 19.41 18.31
C LEU A 22 5.02 18.01 17.72
N HIS A 23 5.72 17.94 16.58
CA HIS A 23 6.01 16.72 15.81
C HIS A 23 7.14 15.88 16.42
N ASP A 24 6.78 14.69 16.90
CA ASP A 24 7.68 13.55 16.87
C ASP A 24 7.87 13.14 15.39
N LYS A 25 8.92 13.64 14.73
CA LYS A 25 9.23 13.34 13.31
C LYS A 25 9.28 11.84 13.03
N THR A 26 9.58 11.04 14.05
CA THR A 26 9.55 9.57 14.02
C THR A 26 8.18 9.03 13.62
N PHE A 27 7.09 9.63 14.10
CA PHE A 27 5.73 9.19 13.78
C PHE A 27 5.36 9.41 12.31
N PHE A 28 5.96 10.39 11.64
CA PHE A 28 5.74 10.62 10.20
C PHE A 28 6.31 9.47 9.36
N TYR A 29 7.51 8.99 9.70
CA TYR A 29 8.18 7.90 8.99
C TYR A 29 7.62 6.52 9.35
N MET A 30 7.15 6.33 10.59
CA MET A 30 6.65 5.06 11.10
C MET A 30 5.22 4.73 10.62
N LYS A 31 4.39 5.75 10.31
CA LYS A 31 3.03 5.59 9.75
C LYS A 31 2.96 4.54 8.62
N PRO A 32 3.76 4.61 7.54
CA PRO A 32 3.76 3.59 6.50
C PRO A 32 4.16 2.19 6.99
N THR A 33 5.19 2.06 7.85
CA THR A 33 5.62 0.75 8.40
C THR A 33 4.48 0.07 9.16
N ILE A 34 3.78 0.81 10.01
CA ILE A 34 2.65 0.30 10.81
C ILE A 34 1.56 -0.21 9.88
N VAL A 35 1.17 0.57 8.88
CA VAL A 35 0.13 0.18 7.92
C VAL A 35 0.53 -1.10 7.16
N TYR A 36 1.77 -1.20 6.68
CA TYR A 36 2.25 -2.39 5.98
C TYR A 36 2.29 -3.63 6.87
N LEU A 37 2.74 -3.50 8.12
CA LEU A 37 2.72 -4.60 9.08
C LEU A 37 1.29 -5.02 9.44
N MET A 38 0.36 -4.07 9.59
CA MET A 38 -1.05 -4.38 9.81
C MET A 38 -1.62 -5.19 8.64
N PHE A 39 -1.41 -4.75 7.39
CA PHE A 39 -1.85 -5.53 6.22
C PHE A 39 -1.20 -6.91 6.17
N ALA A 40 0.12 -7.01 6.40
CA ALA A 40 0.83 -8.28 6.42
C ALA A 40 0.29 -9.23 7.51
N MET A 41 0.04 -8.73 8.72
CA MET A 41 -0.51 -9.51 9.84
C MET A 41 -1.95 -9.92 9.59
N THR A 42 -2.81 -9.04 9.07
CA THR A 42 -4.19 -9.37 8.72
C THR A 42 -4.24 -10.46 7.64
N LEU A 43 -3.40 -10.35 6.61
CA LEU A 43 -3.31 -11.34 5.55
C LEU A 43 -2.73 -12.68 6.05
N ALA A 44 -1.69 -12.63 6.88
CA ALA A 44 -1.10 -13.81 7.49
C ALA A 44 -2.06 -14.52 8.47
N GLY A 45 -2.78 -13.74 9.28
CA GLY A 45 -3.82 -14.24 10.20
C GLY A 45 -5.01 -14.83 9.45
N GLY A 46 -5.42 -14.21 8.34
CA GLY A 46 -6.40 -14.76 7.42
C GLY A 46 -6.01 -16.12 6.86
N LEU A 47 -4.75 -16.24 6.42
CA LEU A 47 -4.19 -17.50 5.93
C LEU A 47 -4.15 -18.58 7.03
N ALA A 48 -3.80 -18.21 8.27
CA ALA A 48 -3.80 -19.12 9.42
C ALA A 48 -5.22 -19.58 9.82
N THR A 49 -6.23 -18.74 9.61
CA THR A 49 -7.64 -19.03 9.92
C THR A 49 -8.34 -19.78 8.77
N GLY A 50 -7.64 -20.03 7.64
CA GLY A 50 -8.21 -20.64 6.43
C GLY A 50 -9.20 -19.74 5.66
N ARG A 51 -9.42 -18.50 6.12
CA ARG A 51 -10.23 -17.48 5.46
C ARG A 51 -9.31 -16.60 4.63
N ASN A 52 -9.24 -16.87 3.33
CA ASN A 52 -8.49 -16.03 2.39
C ASN A 52 -9.18 -14.65 2.26
N PHE A 53 -8.80 -13.68 3.08
CA PHE A 53 -9.31 -12.29 2.98
C PHE A 53 -9.06 -11.68 1.60
N LEU A 54 -7.93 -12.04 0.97
CA LEU A 54 -7.62 -11.67 -0.42
C LEU A 54 -8.66 -12.23 -1.42
N ARG A 55 -9.19 -13.43 -1.16
CA ARG A 55 -10.29 -14.00 -1.94
C ARG A 55 -11.51 -13.11 -1.82
N THR A 56 -11.98 -12.79 -0.62
CA THR A 56 -13.16 -11.93 -0.42
C THR A 56 -13.01 -10.54 -1.05
N LEU A 57 -11.82 -9.94 -1.01
CA LEU A 57 -11.58 -8.61 -1.57
C LEU A 57 -11.57 -8.60 -3.12
N PHE A 58 -11.10 -9.69 -3.74
CA PHE A 58 -10.93 -9.82 -5.20
C PHE A 58 -11.88 -10.83 -5.85
N ASP A 59 -12.82 -11.42 -5.11
CA ASP A 59 -13.76 -12.47 -5.57
C ASP A 59 -14.55 -12.01 -6.80
N GLY A 60 -14.92 -10.72 -6.85
CA GLY A 60 -15.62 -10.12 -7.98
C GLY A 60 -14.73 -9.77 -9.18
N ALA A 61 -13.41 -9.76 -9.04
CA ALA A 61 -12.47 -9.37 -10.09
C ALA A 61 -11.70 -10.57 -10.69
N LEU A 62 -11.46 -11.63 -9.92
CA LEU A 62 -10.63 -12.76 -10.32
C LEU A 62 -11.18 -14.08 -9.76
N HIS A 63 -11.41 -15.07 -10.63
CA HIS A 63 -11.79 -16.42 -10.23
C HIS A 63 -10.57 -17.35 -10.28
N LEU A 64 -10.07 -17.75 -9.10
CA LEU A 64 -8.94 -18.67 -8.95
C LEU A 64 -9.32 -19.86 -8.06
N PRO A 65 -8.69 -21.04 -8.27
CA PRO A 65 -8.85 -22.19 -7.38
C PRO A 65 -8.30 -21.89 -5.97
N ASP A 66 -8.86 -22.52 -4.93
CA ASP A 66 -8.50 -22.28 -3.51
C ASP A 66 -7.00 -22.43 -3.21
N ALA A 67 -6.30 -23.33 -3.90
CA ALA A 67 -4.85 -23.50 -3.77
C ALA A 67 -4.05 -22.31 -4.32
N ALA A 68 -4.52 -21.68 -5.40
CA ALA A 68 -3.90 -20.50 -5.97
C ALA A 68 -4.12 -19.26 -5.08
N TRP A 69 -5.29 -19.14 -4.43
CA TRP A 69 -5.55 -18.07 -3.45
C TRP A 69 -4.61 -18.09 -2.26
N ARG A 70 -4.29 -19.28 -1.73
CA ARG A 70 -3.32 -19.42 -0.62
C ARG A 70 -1.91 -18.98 -1.06
N THR A 71 -1.51 -19.36 -2.27
CA THR A 71 -0.20 -18.99 -2.83
C THR A 71 -0.12 -17.49 -3.10
N LEU A 72 -1.18 -16.90 -3.66
CA LEU A 72 -1.28 -15.46 -3.91
C LEU A 72 -1.22 -14.69 -2.59
N THR A 73 -2.01 -15.10 -1.59
CA THR A 73 -2.00 -14.50 -0.25
C THR A 73 -0.62 -14.56 0.37
N ARG A 74 0.07 -15.70 0.30
CA ARG A 74 1.45 -15.83 0.80
C ARG A 74 2.42 -14.86 0.13
N ARG A 75 2.33 -14.70 -1.21
CA ARG A 75 3.15 -13.73 -1.95
C ARG A 75 2.88 -12.30 -1.52
N TYR A 76 1.63 -11.94 -1.29
CA TYR A 76 1.25 -10.61 -0.78
C TYR A 76 1.72 -10.38 0.66
N VAL A 77 1.61 -11.36 1.55
CA VAL A 77 2.16 -11.27 2.91
C VAL A 77 3.65 -10.99 2.87
N VAL A 78 4.41 -11.75 2.07
CA VAL A 78 5.86 -11.55 1.90
C VAL A 78 6.15 -10.16 1.31
N PHE A 79 5.38 -9.74 0.31
CA PHE A 79 5.52 -8.42 -0.30
C PHE A 79 5.31 -7.27 0.69
N PHE A 80 4.24 -7.29 1.47
CA PHE A 80 3.98 -6.26 2.49
C PHE A 80 5.00 -6.30 3.62
N ALA A 81 5.46 -7.49 4.04
CA ALA A 81 6.52 -7.62 5.02
C ALA A 81 7.85 -7.02 4.50
N LEU A 82 8.22 -7.29 3.24
CA LEU A 82 9.39 -6.71 2.61
C LEU A 82 9.27 -5.19 2.50
N LEU A 83 8.09 -4.65 2.14
CA LEU A 83 7.85 -3.21 2.13
C LEU A 83 7.98 -2.57 3.51
N ALA A 84 7.48 -3.22 4.56
CA ALA A 84 7.63 -2.75 5.93
C ALA A 84 9.11 -2.67 6.33
N VAL A 85 9.88 -3.73 6.07
CA VAL A 85 11.31 -3.78 6.37
C VAL A 85 12.09 -2.77 5.52
N ALA A 86 11.82 -2.68 4.22
CA ALA A 86 12.46 -1.73 3.33
C ALA A 86 12.17 -0.29 3.76
N ASN A 87 10.94 0.03 4.14
CA ASN A 87 10.59 1.34 4.68
C ASN A 87 11.36 1.62 5.97
N GLU A 88 11.38 0.67 6.90
CA GLU A 88 12.07 0.80 8.19
C GLU A 88 13.57 1.09 8.03
N ILE A 89 14.23 0.34 7.13
CA ILE A 89 15.65 0.55 6.82
C ILE A 89 15.84 1.88 6.11
N ALA A 90 14.98 2.23 5.15
CA ALA A 90 15.09 3.46 4.38
C ALA A 90 15.05 4.70 5.27
N TRP A 91 14.03 4.82 6.14
CA TRP A 91 13.97 5.99 7.02
C TRP A 91 15.10 5.96 8.05
N ARG A 92 15.42 4.83 8.67
CA ARG A 92 16.54 4.75 9.63
C ARG A 92 17.90 5.08 9.03
N TYR A 93 18.14 4.73 7.76
CA TYR A 93 19.41 5.02 7.10
C TYR A 93 19.46 6.46 6.58
N LEU A 94 18.37 6.97 6.01
CA LEU A 94 18.32 8.31 5.45
C LEU A 94 18.19 9.39 6.53
N THR A 95 17.63 9.08 7.69
CA THR A 95 17.53 10.00 8.84
C THR A 95 18.61 9.78 9.89
N ARG A 96 19.65 8.98 9.60
CA ARG A 96 20.67 8.59 10.58
C ARG A 96 21.53 9.78 11.04
N ASP A 97 21.86 10.66 10.11
CA ASP A 97 22.63 11.89 10.33
C ASP A 97 21.72 13.10 10.61
N CYS A 98 20.42 12.87 10.78
CA CYS A 98 19.42 13.90 11.00
C CYS A 98 19.12 14.05 12.49
N ASP A 99 19.21 15.28 13.00
CA ASP A 99 18.61 15.60 14.29
C ASP A 99 17.08 15.63 14.15
N LEU A 100 16.45 14.54 14.58
CA LEU A 100 14.99 14.37 14.56
C LEU A 100 14.26 15.28 15.57
N THR A 101 15.00 15.91 16.49
CA THR A 101 14.47 16.87 17.47
C THR A 101 14.66 18.33 17.04
N ALA A 102 15.52 18.58 16.05
CA ALA A 102 15.71 19.90 15.48
C ALA A 102 14.61 20.26 14.47
N ALA A 103 14.15 21.52 14.51
CA ALA A 103 13.14 22.06 13.61
C ALA A 103 13.60 22.15 12.13
N ALA A 104 14.91 22.06 11.86
CA ALA A 104 15.45 22.12 10.50
C ALA A 104 14.99 20.91 9.66
N ALA A 105 14.64 21.18 8.39
CA ALA A 105 14.35 20.14 7.42
C ALA A 105 15.63 19.37 7.09
N CYS A 106 15.60 18.04 7.18
CA CYS A 106 16.78 17.24 6.95
C CYS A 106 16.93 16.90 5.46
N ALA A 107 18.15 16.94 4.92
CA ALA A 107 18.41 16.60 3.52
C ALA A 107 17.92 15.17 3.17
N GLY A 108 18.06 14.24 4.11
CA GLY A 108 17.60 12.85 3.96
C GLY A 108 16.09 12.67 3.85
N GLU A 109 15.28 13.64 4.29
CA GLU A 109 13.81 13.58 4.19
C GLU A 109 13.35 13.59 2.73
N ALA A 110 13.90 14.49 1.92
CA ALA A 110 13.58 14.56 0.50
C ALA A 110 13.98 13.28 -0.24
N GLN A 111 15.12 12.68 0.12
CA GLN A 111 15.55 11.39 -0.42
C GLN A 111 14.62 10.26 0.01
N TRP A 112 14.14 10.25 1.25
CA TRP A 112 13.18 9.26 1.72
C TRP A 112 11.82 9.37 1.03
N VAL A 113 11.30 10.60 0.88
CA VAL A 113 10.04 10.85 0.18
C VAL A 113 10.14 10.41 -1.28
N ASN A 114 11.23 10.76 -1.97
CA ASN A 114 11.46 10.35 -3.34
C ASN A 114 11.62 8.83 -3.48
N LEU A 115 12.36 8.19 -2.56
CA LEU A 115 12.49 6.72 -2.52
C LEU A 115 11.14 6.05 -2.26
N LYS A 116 10.32 6.59 -1.38
CA LYS A 116 8.96 6.08 -1.14
C LYS A 116 8.10 6.21 -2.40
N ILE A 117 8.08 7.38 -3.05
CA ILE A 117 7.23 7.61 -4.22
C ILE A 117 7.72 6.77 -5.40
N TRP A 118 8.99 6.92 -5.80
CA TRP A 118 9.54 6.25 -6.97
C TRP A 118 9.89 4.78 -6.71
N GLY A 119 10.47 4.48 -5.55
CA GLY A 119 10.84 3.11 -5.17
C GLY A 119 9.61 2.24 -4.92
N PHE A 120 8.57 2.69 -4.20
CA PHE A 120 7.37 1.87 -4.05
C PHE A 120 6.63 1.72 -5.38
N THR A 121 6.58 2.76 -6.22
CA THR A 121 5.98 2.63 -7.55
C THR A 121 6.73 1.58 -8.38
N ALA A 122 8.07 1.63 -8.42
CA ALA A 122 8.87 0.64 -9.13
C ALA A 122 8.67 -0.78 -8.58
N ILE A 123 8.65 -0.94 -7.25
CA ILE A 123 8.38 -2.23 -6.58
C ILE A 123 6.98 -2.75 -6.92
N ASN A 124 5.96 -1.89 -6.94
CA ASN A 124 4.60 -2.29 -7.32
C ASN A 124 4.52 -2.73 -8.78
N VAL A 125 5.18 -2.03 -9.70
CA VAL A 125 5.23 -2.43 -11.11
C VAL A 125 5.94 -3.77 -11.27
N LEU A 126 7.09 -3.95 -10.62
CA LEU A 126 7.82 -5.21 -10.65
C LEU A 126 6.97 -6.37 -10.09
N PHE A 127 6.26 -6.13 -8.99
CA PHE A 127 5.36 -7.11 -8.41
C PHE A 127 4.18 -7.44 -9.32
N ALA A 128 3.58 -6.44 -9.97
CA ALA A 128 2.52 -6.66 -10.94
C ALA A 128 3.00 -7.54 -12.11
N ILE A 129 4.18 -7.25 -12.66
CA ILE A 129 4.80 -8.05 -13.73
C ILE A 129 5.10 -9.48 -13.24
N ALA A 130 5.62 -9.64 -12.02
CA ALA A 130 5.93 -10.96 -11.45
C ALA A 130 4.66 -11.79 -11.15
N GLN A 131 3.53 -11.15 -10.86
CA GLN A 131 2.24 -11.79 -10.61
C GLN A 131 1.47 -12.10 -11.91
N ALA A 132 1.68 -11.32 -12.98
CA ALA A 132 1.01 -11.49 -14.27
C ALA A 132 1.06 -12.94 -14.83
N PRO A 133 2.21 -13.65 -14.90
CA PRO A 133 2.25 -15.02 -15.40
C PRO A 133 1.59 -16.03 -14.46
N PHE A 134 1.53 -15.74 -13.15
CA PHE A 134 0.85 -16.60 -12.19
C PHE A 134 -0.66 -16.49 -12.31
N LEU A 135 -1.16 -15.26 -12.46
CA LEU A 135 -2.57 -14.96 -12.72
C LEU A 135 -3.00 -15.55 -14.07
N ALA A 136 -2.24 -15.32 -15.15
CA ALA A 136 -2.57 -15.84 -16.48
C ALA A 136 -2.65 -17.38 -16.54
N ARG A 137 -1.96 -18.10 -15.65
CA ARG A 137 -2.01 -19.57 -15.58
C ARG A 137 -3.13 -20.12 -14.69
N HIS A 138 -3.70 -19.33 -13.79
CA HIS A 138 -4.65 -19.81 -12.77
C HIS A 138 -5.99 -19.05 -12.75
N VAL A 139 -6.11 -17.95 -13.49
CA VAL A 139 -7.41 -17.36 -13.81
C VAL A 139 -8.13 -18.38 -14.66
N ILE A 140 -9.19 -18.95 -14.08
CA ILE A 140 -10.11 -19.77 -14.84
C ILE A 140 -10.94 -18.77 -15.65
N GLU A 141 -10.68 -18.67 -16.95
CA GLU A 141 -11.61 -18.04 -17.87
C GLU A 141 -12.94 -18.77 -17.70
N GLN A 142 -13.94 -18.08 -17.16
CA GLN A 142 -15.31 -18.55 -17.26
C GLN A 142 -15.56 -18.80 -18.76
N PRO A 143 -16.00 -20.00 -19.18
CA PRO A 143 -16.64 -20.14 -20.46
C PRO A 143 -17.72 -19.08 -20.46
N LYS A 144 -17.59 -18.11 -21.37
CA LYS A 144 -18.58 -17.07 -21.62
C LYS A 144 -19.93 -17.77 -21.68
N ALA A 145 -20.69 -17.73 -20.58
CA ALA A 145 -21.99 -18.35 -20.51
C ALA A 145 -22.79 -17.76 -21.68
N ASP A 146 -23.17 -18.67 -22.57
CA ASP A 146 -23.85 -18.42 -23.81
C ASP A 146 -24.81 -17.23 -23.69
N GLN A 147 -24.50 -16.14 -24.39
CA GLN A 147 -25.56 -15.33 -24.97
C GLN A 147 -26.19 -16.18 -26.08
N SER A 148 -26.96 -17.18 -25.67
CA SER A 148 -28.01 -17.75 -26.50
C SER A 148 -29.31 -17.04 -26.10
N PRO A 149 -29.75 -16.00 -26.81
CA PRO A 149 -31.17 -15.79 -26.98
C PRO A 149 -31.67 -16.97 -27.80
N SER A 150 -32.12 -18.02 -27.11
CA SER A 150 -32.98 -19.03 -27.68
C SER A 150 -34.15 -18.35 -28.39
N ALA A 151 -34.29 -18.65 -29.68
CA ALA A 151 -35.54 -18.82 -30.40
C ALA A 151 -36.75 -17.96 -29.98
N GLY A 152 -37.09 -17.02 -30.85
CA GLY A 152 -38.46 -16.75 -31.29
C GLY A 152 -38.38 -15.89 -32.56
N LEU A 153 -38.83 -16.25 -33.77
CA LEU A 153 -39.73 -17.31 -34.24
C LEU A 153 -40.89 -17.58 -33.28
N GLU A 154 -41.69 -16.55 -33.00
CA GLU A 154 -43.13 -16.50 -33.34
C GLU A 154 -43.53 -15.05 -33.63
#